data_AF-A0A521GZD5-F1
#
_entry.id   AF-A0A521GZD5-F1
#
_cell.length_a   1.000
_cell.length_b   1.000
_cell.length_c   1.000
_cell.angle_alpha   90.00
_cell.angle_beta   90.00
_cell.angle_gamma   90.00
#
_symmetry.space_group_name_H-M   'P 1'
#
loop_
_entity.id
_entity.type
_entity.pdbx_description
1 polymer ?
#
loop_
_entity_poly.entity_id
_entity_poly.type
_entity_poly.pdbx_seq_one_letter_code
_entity_poly.pdbx_strand_id
1 'polypeptide(L)'
;MSEKKPVKSNLPPLLSEHEITSTLNNLKQNGLSGDETLSLDKSRFIKEAQEYGIQIVTSIDELSVANFEGSVLITENIGKNSRITVRGGGIAVLGEIEYGVMIDVNDKVLIKTAVGNSSSNLGITVVGKIGDHVRLNCTSNIIIQDAGEFVQLRTGGAIKAGNIGAGANLIARDSIEICNVEDDLRSTHFVNQFKAKNIGKRSIVKAGNIIVDDIGSGSELIASYHIEADYIAENCVVTARSISVTSIAEGVELNAAMGISDRASSDQRKTL
;
A
#
# COMPACT_ATOMS: atom_id res chain seq x y z
N MET A 1 -2.05 10.63 53.93
CA MET A 1 -2.12 9.98 52.62
C MET A 1 -1.86 11.04 51.56
N SER A 2 -0.72 10.98 50.88
CA SER A 2 -0.37 11.93 49.82
C SER A 2 -0.87 11.39 48.48
N GLU A 3 -1.83 12.07 47.87
CA GLU A 3 -2.27 11.78 46.50
C GLU A 3 -1.11 12.03 45.53
N LYS A 4 -0.61 10.97 44.88
CA LYS A 4 0.34 11.11 43.77
C LYS A 4 -0.43 11.68 42.58
N LYS A 5 -0.11 12.93 42.21
CA LYS A 5 -0.54 13.50 40.92
C LYS A 5 0.04 12.67 39.76
N PRO A 6 -0.73 12.42 38.69
CA PRO A 6 -0.23 11.72 37.52
C PRO A 6 0.84 12.56 36.83
N VAL A 7 1.99 11.93 36.57
CA VAL A 7 3.07 12.52 35.79
C VAL A 7 2.59 12.61 34.34
N LYS A 8 2.43 13.84 33.83
CA LYS A 8 2.25 14.06 32.38
C LYS A 8 3.55 13.65 31.68
N SER A 9 3.50 12.58 30.88
CA SER A 9 4.63 12.14 30.08
C SER A 9 4.83 13.09 28.90
N ASN A 10 5.90 13.89 28.93
CA ASN A 10 6.38 14.68 27.79
C ASN A 10 7.21 13.79 26.86
N LEU A 11 6.63 12.70 26.36
CA LEU A 11 7.25 11.88 25.32
C LEU A 11 6.97 12.53 23.96
N PRO A 12 7.98 12.67 23.08
CA PRO A 12 7.73 13.08 21.70
C PRO A 12 6.79 12.07 21.02
N PRO A 13 5.94 12.48 20.07
CA PRO A 13 5.12 11.56 19.30
C PRO A 13 5.98 10.76 18.33
N LEU A 14 5.65 9.46 18.15
CA LEU A 14 6.09 8.69 16.98
C LEU A 14 5.63 9.39 15.72
N LEU A 15 6.46 9.32 14.68
CA LEU A 15 6.15 9.87 13.36
C LEU A 15 4.77 9.38 12.92
N SER A 16 3.87 10.32 12.68
CA SER A 16 2.54 10.09 12.15
C SER A 16 2.61 9.39 10.78
N GLU A 17 1.52 8.73 10.36
CA GLU A 17 1.38 8.20 8.99
C GLU A 17 1.72 9.26 7.93
N HIS A 18 1.40 10.52 8.22
CA HIS A 18 1.77 11.68 7.41
C HIS A 18 3.29 11.85 7.30
N GLU A 19 4.04 11.67 8.38
CA GLU A 19 5.49 11.83 8.37
C GLU A 19 6.20 10.68 7.65
N ILE A 20 5.78 9.43 7.85
CA ILE A 20 6.28 8.28 7.07
C ILE A 20 5.98 8.47 5.58
N THR A 21 4.75 8.89 5.26
CA THR A 21 4.33 9.19 3.89
C THR A 21 5.12 10.37 3.32
N SER A 22 5.43 11.39 4.12
CA SER A 22 6.23 12.55 3.70
C SER A 22 7.69 12.19 3.47
N THR A 23 8.28 11.32 4.28
CA THR A 23 9.64 10.79 4.07
C THR A 23 9.69 9.95 2.80
N LEU A 24 8.72 9.04 2.60
CA LEU A 24 8.58 8.28 1.36
C LEU A 24 8.37 9.19 0.12
N ASN A 25 7.63 10.28 0.26
CA ASN A 25 7.41 11.25 -0.82
C ASN A 25 8.62 12.17 -1.07
N ASN A 26 9.37 12.54 -0.05
CA ASN A 26 10.62 13.31 -0.17
C ASN A 26 11.74 12.49 -0.83
N LEU A 27 11.79 11.18 -0.56
CA LEU A 27 12.66 10.24 -1.27
C LEU A 27 12.31 10.16 -2.77
N LYS A 28 11.02 10.30 -3.14
CA LYS A 28 10.55 10.32 -4.53
C LYS A 28 10.88 11.62 -5.28
N GLN A 29 10.97 12.77 -4.60
CA GLN A 29 11.07 14.08 -5.26
C GLN A 29 12.50 14.61 -5.46
N ASN A 30 13.48 14.19 -4.65
CA ASN A 30 14.75 14.92 -4.57
C ASN A 30 15.94 14.31 -5.32
N GLY A 31 15.84 13.14 -5.94
CA GLY A 31 16.94 12.57 -6.75
C GLY A 31 18.29 12.41 -6.02
N LEU A 32 18.29 12.54 -4.69
CA LEU A 32 19.45 12.31 -3.83
C LEU A 32 19.71 10.80 -3.79
N SER A 33 20.98 10.39 -3.86
CA SER A 33 21.36 8.98 -3.74
C SER A 33 20.80 8.41 -2.44
N GLY A 34 19.93 7.40 -2.56
CA GLY A 34 19.08 6.91 -1.47
C GLY A 34 19.82 6.54 -0.19
N ASP A 35 21.09 6.15 -0.28
CA ASP A 35 21.85 5.56 0.84
C ASP A 35 22.09 6.50 2.04
N GLU A 36 22.39 7.78 1.84
CA GLU A 36 22.70 8.68 2.97
C GLU A 36 21.45 9.11 3.75
N THR A 37 20.35 9.38 3.05
CA THR A 37 19.06 9.74 3.67
C THR A 37 18.46 8.52 4.39
N LEU A 38 18.51 7.33 3.79
CA LEU A 38 18.09 6.08 4.42
C LEU A 38 18.90 5.77 5.68
N SER A 39 20.20 6.06 5.69
CA SER A 39 21.10 5.81 6.84
C SER A 39 20.78 6.71 8.05
N LEU A 40 20.52 7.99 7.82
CA LEU A 40 20.08 8.95 8.85
C LEU A 40 18.72 8.57 9.43
N ASP A 41 17.78 8.14 8.59
CA ASP A 41 16.46 7.70 9.02
C ASP A 41 16.51 6.39 9.81
N LYS A 42 17.34 5.41 9.41
CA LYS A 42 17.51 4.13 10.15
C LYS A 42 17.93 4.35 11.59
N SER A 43 18.91 5.23 11.82
CA SER A 43 19.42 5.53 13.16
C SER A 43 18.34 6.15 14.05
N ARG A 44 17.50 7.02 13.47
CA ARG A 44 16.35 7.61 14.15
C ARG A 44 15.29 6.57 14.50
N PHE A 45 14.90 5.71 13.54
CA PHE A 45 13.91 4.65 13.77
C PHE A 45 14.34 3.67 14.86
N ILE A 46 15.63 3.29 14.90
CA ILE A 46 16.19 2.42 15.93
C ILE A 46 16.07 3.08 17.31
N LYS A 47 16.43 4.36 17.41
CA LYS A 47 16.36 5.11 18.68
C LYS A 47 14.91 5.20 19.19
N GLU A 48 13.97 5.57 18.31
CA GLU A 48 12.55 5.63 18.66
C GLU A 48 12.05 4.24 19.09
N ALA A 49 12.36 3.17 18.35
CA ALA A 49 11.99 1.81 18.71
C ALA A 49 12.49 1.40 20.10
N GLN A 50 13.73 1.76 20.46
CA GLN A 50 14.28 1.54 21.80
C GLN A 50 13.50 2.30 22.88
N GLU A 51 13.15 3.57 22.63
CA GLU A 51 12.40 4.41 23.56
C GLU A 51 10.99 3.86 23.84
N TYR A 52 10.36 3.18 22.87
CA TYR A 52 9.04 2.57 23.03
C TYR A 52 9.07 1.08 23.40
N GLY A 53 10.25 0.49 23.61
CA GLY A 53 10.39 -0.93 23.94
C GLY A 53 9.92 -1.86 22.81
N ILE A 54 10.02 -1.41 21.56
CA ILE A 54 9.78 -2.25 20.37
C ILE A 54 10.92 -3.26 20.26
N GLN A 55 10.61 -4.51 19.95
CA GLN A 55 11.63 -5.52 19.75
C GLN A 55 12.44 -5.20 18.50
N ILE A 56 13.76 -5.11 18.62
CA ILE A 56 14.65 -4.85 17.48
C ILE A 56 15.33 -6.16 17.08
N VAL A 57 15.20 -6.50 15.81
CA VAL A 57 15.83 -7.65 15.18
C VAL A 57 16.70 -7.13 14.05
N THR A 58 17.94 -7.58 13.98
CA THR A 58 18.85 -7.10 12.94
C THR A 58 18.41 -7.61 11.57
N SER A 59 18.37 -8.93 11.40
CA SER A 59 17.99 -9.63 10.17
C SER A 59 17.20 -10.91 10.48
N ILE A 60 16.56 -11.46 9.46
CA ILE A 60 15.96 -12.80 9.50
C ILE A 60 16.61 -13.62 8.39
N ASP A 61 17.25 -14.74 8.74
CA ASP A 61 17.94 -15.59 7.77
C ASP A 61 16.96 -16.32 6.85
N GLU A 62 17.42 -16.75 5.67
CA GLU A 62 16.63 -17.55 4.73
C GLU A 62 16.01 -18.79 5.40
N LEU A 63 14.81 -19.17 4.96
CA LEU A 63 14.05 -20.33 5.44
C LEU A 63 13.71 -20.29 6.94
N SER A 64 13.87 -19.14 7.60
CA SER A 64 13.59 -19.00 9.02
C SER A 64 12.10 -18.96 9.32
N VAL A 65 11.73 -19.45 10.50
CA VAL A 65 10.40 -19.26 11.08
C VAL A 65 10.55 -18.43 12.35
N ALA A 66 10.06 -17.20 12.32
CA ALA A 66 10.13 -16.27 13.45
C ALA A 66 8.73 -15.94 13.99
N ASN A 67 8.59 -15.94 15.31
CA ASN A 67 7.35 -15.60 16.00
C ASN A 67 7.64 -14.48 17.00
N PHE A 68 6.90 -13.39 16.91
CA PHE A 68 7.05 -12.23 17.77
C PHE A 68 5.74 -11.93 18.50
N GLU A 69 5.86 -11.59 19.77
CA GLU A 69 4.77 -11.07 20.61
C GLU A 69 5.03 -9.57 20.83
N GLY A 70 4.08 -8.72 20.46
CA GLY A 70 4.27 -7.28 20.41
C GLY A 70 4.88 -6.78 19.10
N SER A 71 5.24 -5.49 19.06
CA SER A 71 5.73 -4.86 17.84
C SER A 71 7.22 -5.16 17.61
N VAL A 72 7.61 -5.31 16.34
CA VAL A 72 8.97 -5.63 15.93
C VAL A 72 9.47 -4.67 14.85
N LEU A 73 10.72 -4.24 14.98
CA LEU A 73 11.49 -3.50 13.98
C LEU A 73 12.61 -4.41 13.47
N ILE A 74 12.61 -4.69 12.16
CA ILE A 74 13.69 -5.39 11.48
C ILE A 74 14.54 -4.36 10.74
N THR A 75 15.81 -4.24 11.11
CA THR A 75 16.66 -3.13 10.62
C THR A 75 17.34 -3.43 9.28
N GLU A 76 17.46 -4.72 8.94
CA GLU A 76 18.04 -5.23 7.69
C GLU A 76 17.05 -6.15 6.97
N ASN A 77 17.55 -7.10 6.19
CA ASN A 77 16.75 -7.90 5.27
C ASN A 77 16.04 -9.08 5.97
N ILE A 78 14.95 -9.50 5.34
CA ILE A 78 14.32 -10.81 5.58
C ILE A 78 14.66 -11.72 4.42
N GLY A 79 15.43 -12.78 4.70
CA GLY A 79 15.89 -13.75 3.72
C GLY A 79 14.76 -14.60 3.13
N LYS A 80 15.02 -15.16 1.94
CA LYS A 80 14.06 -15.90 1.11
C LYS A 80 13.28 -16.97 1.87
N ASN A 81 12.02 -17.15 1.47
CA ASN A 81 11.13 -18.22 1.94
C ASN A 81 10.93 -18.27 3.46
N SER A 82 11.24 -17.18 4.16
CA SER A 82 11.04 -17.07 5.60
C SER A 82 9.55 -16.88 5.92
N ARG A 83 9.15 -17.30 7.11
CA ARG A 83 7.81 -17.08 7.66
C ARG A 83 7.89 -16.31 8.95
N ILE A 84 7.20 -15.20 9.02
CA ILE A 84 7.13 -14.34 10.19
C ILE A 84 5.69 -14.23 10.65
N THR A 85 5.47 -14.44 11.94
CA THR A 85 4.17 -14.18 12.58
C THR A 85 4.37 -13.17 13.70
N VAL A 86 3.57 -12.11 13.69
CA VAL A 86 3.53 -11.09 14.75
C VAL A 86 2.14 -11.05 15.37
N ARG A 87 2.08 -11.14 16.70
CA ARG A 87 0.84 -11.12 17.49
C ARG A 87 0.85 -9.96 18.47
N GLY A 88 -0.31 -9.33 18.70
CA GLY A 88 -0.42 -8.18 19.60
C GLY A 88 0.42 -6.96 19.20
N GLY A 89 0.86 -6.88 17.93
CA GLY A 89 1.84 -5.91 17.47
C GLY A 89 1.91 -5.81 15.95
N GLY A 90 2.77 -4.92 15.45
CA GLY A 90 3.01 -4.68 14.03
C GLY A 90 4.47 -4.87 13.68
N ILE A 91 4.77 -4.81 12.38
CA ILE A 91 6.12 -5.00 11.86
C ILE A 91 6.54 -3.83 10.97
N ALA A 92 7.72 -3.29 11.27
CA ALA A 92 8.43 -2.36 10.41
C ALA A 92 9.71 -3.03 9.91
N VAL A 93 9.97 -2.94 8.60
CA VAL A 93 11.18 -3.48 7.97
C VAL A 93 11.89 -2.35 7.25
N LEU A 94 13.12 -2.07 7.67
CA LEU A 94 13.97 -1.02 7.07
C LEU A 94 14.86 -1.56 5.95
N GLY A 95 15.06 -2.88 5.88
CA GLY A 95 15.70 -3.56 4.76
C GLY A 95 14.70 -4.10 3.73
N GLU A 96 15.19 -4.97 2.87
CA GLU A 96 14.41 -5.62 1.82
C GLU A 96 13.72 -6.89 2.33
N ILE A 97 12.60 -7.22 1.70
CA ILE A 97 11.93 -8.51 1.87
C ILE A 97 12.23 -9.34 0.62
N GLU A 98 12.98 -10.42 0.77
CA GLU A 98 13.37 -11.25 -0.36
C GLU A 98 12.24 -12.18 -0.84
N TYR A 99 12.52 -12.90 -1.93
CA TYR A 99 11.60 -13.80 -2.61
C TYR A 99 10.85 -14.76 -1.66
N GLY A 100 9.54 -14.92 -1.89
CA GLY A 100 8.74 -15.97 -1.27
C GLY A 100 8.51 -15.84 0.24
N VAL A 101 8.85 -14.69 0.84
CA VAL A 101 8.62 -14.42 2.26
C VAL A 101 7.12 -14.33 2.56
N MET A 102 6.72 -14.86 3.71
CA MET A 102 5.36 -14.77 4.23
C MET A 102 5.35 -14.03 5.57
N ILE A 103 4.57 -12.97 5.68
CA ILE A 103 4.39 -12.21 6.92
C ILE A 103 2.91 -12.15 7.27
N ASP A 104 2.58 -12.66 8.45
CA ASP A 104 1.24 -12.64 9.03
C ASP A 104 1.21 -11.78 10.31
N VAL A 105 0.43 -10.70 10.28
CA VAL A 105 0.22 -9.80 11.42
C VAL A 105 -1.24 -9.84 11.85
N ASN A 106 -1.49 -10.47 12.99
CA ASN A 106 -2.86 -10.87 13.38
C ASN A 106 -3.65 -9.80 14.14
N ASP A 107 -3.06 -8.68 14.57
CA ASP A 107 -3.76 -7.70 15.42
C ASP A 107 -3.63 -6.26 14.95
N LYS A 108 -4.62 -5.44 15.35
CA LYS A 108 -4.56 -3.98 15.24
C LYS A 108 -3.57 -3.46 16.27
N VAL A 109 -2.49 -2.84 15.81
CA VAL A 109 -1.62 -2.09 16.72
C VAL A 109 -2.34 -0.83 17.18
N LEU A 110 -2.55 -0.72 18.49
CA LEU A 110 -3.02 0.50 19.12
C LEU A 110 -1.83 1.17 19.80
N ILE A 111 -1.06 1.98 19.05
CA ILE A 111 -0.07 2.86 19.67
C ILE A 111 -0.81 4.09 20.18
N LYS A 112 -0.89 4.20 21.50
CA LYS A 112 -1.44 5.36 22.19
C LYS A 112 -0.33 6.40 22.35
N THR A 113 -0.20 7.34 21.43
CA THR A 113 0.73 8.47 21.59
C THR A 113 0.18 9.44 22.64
N ALA A 114 1.07 10.04 23.45
CA ALA A 114 0.68 10.94 24.56
C ALA A 114 0.17 12.32 24.10
N VAL A 115 0.07 12.58 22.80
CA VAL A 115 -0.34 13.87 22.25
C VAL A 115 -1.44 13.64 21.21
N GLY A 116 -2.67 13.44 21.69
CA GLY A 116 -3.90 13.60 20.91
C GLY A 116 -4.17 12.56 19.82
N ASN A 117 -5.10 11.63 20.09
CA ASN A 117 -6.00 10.94 19.14
C ASN A 117 -5.52 10.65 17.70
N SER A 118 -4.26 10.35 17.45
CA SER A 118 -3.81 9.74 16.19
C SER A 118 -3.68 8.23 16.42
N SER A 119 -4.73 7.49 16.08
CA SER A 119 -4.71 6.03 16.00
C SER A 119 -3.84 5.59 14.81
N SER A 120 -2.52 5.53 14.99
CA SER A 120 -1.64 4.93 14.00
C SER A 120 -1.78 3.41 14.09
N ASN A 121 -2.65 2.84 13.25
CA ASN A 121 -2.76 1.40 13.07
C ASN A 121 -1.51 0.90 12.33
N LEU A 122 -0.41 0.62 13.04
CA LEU A 122 0.73 -0.05 12.43
C LEU A 122 0.29 -1.45 12.02
N GLY A 123 0.18 -1.69 10.72
CA GLY A 123 0.04 -3.03 10.19
C GLY A 123 1.41 -3.58 9.77
N ILE A 124 1.66 -3.55 8.48
CA ILE A 124 2.96 -3.89 7.88
C ILE A 124 3.49 -2.63 7.21
N THR A 125 4.69 -2.18 7.60
CA THR A 125 5.39 -1.08 6.93
C THR A 125 6.75 -1.57 6.44
N VAL A 126 7.00 -1.45 5.14
CA VAL A 126 8.26 -1.85 4.51
C VAL A 126 8.83 -0.63 3.81
N VAL A 127 9.95 -0.14 4.33
CA VAL A 127 10.67 1.01 3.75
C VAL A 127 11.52 0.56 2.57
N GLY A 128 12.06 -0.67 2.61
CA GLY A 128 12.75 -1.27 1.48
C GLY A 128 11.81 -1.84 0.41
N LYS A 129 12.40 -2.49 -0.59
CA LYS A 129 11.67 -3.18 -1.65
C LYS A 129 11.19 -4.55 -1.20
N ILE A 130 10.09 -4.98 -1.79
CA ILE A 130 9.55 -6.34 -1.65
C ILE A 130 9.86 -7.12 -2.93
N GLY A 131 10.46 -8.29 -2.79
CA GLY A 131 10.75 -9.20 -3.90
C GLY A 131 9.52 -9.97 -4.39
N ASP A 132 9.75 -10.87 -5.34
CA ASP A 132 8.67 -11.60 -5.99
C ASP A 132 8.03 -12.65 -5.07
N HIS A 133 6.77 -12.99 -5.34
CA HIS A 133 6.01 -14.02 -4.63
C HIS A 133 5.87 -13.82 -3.12
N VAL A 134 6.10 -12.60 -2.62
CA VAL A 134 5.92 -12.26 -1.21
C VAL A 134 4.43 -12.19 -0.88
N ARG A 135 4.07 -12.73 0.29
CA ARG A 135 2.71 -12.64 0.83
C ARG A 135 2.70 -11.86 2.14
N LEU A 136 1.92 -10.78 2.18
CA LEU A 136 1.70 -9.96 3.36
C LEU A 136 0.22 -10.01 3.74
N ASN A 137 -0.07 -10.47 4.96
CA ASN A 137 -1.43 -10.47 5.52
C ASN A 137 -1.46 -9.62 6.80
N CYS A 138 -2.37 -8.65 6.86
CA CYS A 138 -2.53 -7.81 8.05
C CYS A 138 -3.98 -7.40 8.27
N THR A 139 -4.43 -7.24 9.51
CA THR A 139 -5.77 -6.68 9.78
C THR A 139 -5.86 -5.16 9.61
N SER A 140 -4.71 -4.46 9.57
CA SER A 140 -4.58 -3.00 9.57
C SER A 140 -4.20 -2.45 8.20
N ASN A 141 -3.14 -1.63 8.07
CA ASN A 141 -2.69 -1.11 6.78
C ASN A 141 -1.44 -1.84 6.31
N ILE A 142 -1.25 -1.94 4.99
CA ILE A 142 0.01 -2.34 4.36
C ILE A 142 0.58 -1.11 3.65
N ILE A 143 1.78 -0.69 4.04
CA ILE A 143 2.49 0.45 3.44
C ILE A 143 3.84 -0.04 2.96
N ILE A 144 4.10 0.05 1.66
CA ILE A 144 5.32 -0.48 1.04
C ILE A 144 5.89 0.51 0.03
N GLN A 145 7.20 0.48 -0.18
CA GLN A 145 7.83 1.32 -1.22
C GLN A 145 7.54 0.79 -2.61
N ASP A 146 8.13 -0.34 -3.00
CA ASP A 146 7.90 -1.01 -4.29
C ASP A 146 7.78 -2.53 -4.03
N ALA A 147 7.12 -3.23 -4.94
CA ALA A 147 6.97 -4.68 -4.92
C ALA A 147 7.28 -5.31 -6.28
N GLY A 148 7.87 -6.50 -6.24
CA GLY A 148 8.11 -7.35 -7.40
C GLY A 148 6.85 -8.04 -7.92
N GLU A 149 7.06 -9.10 -8.69
CA GLU A 149 6.00 -9.85 -9.36
C GLU A 149 5.26 -10.81 -8.42
N PHE A 150 4.02 -11.13 -8.76
CA PHE A 150 3.19 -12.15 -8.10
C PHE A 150 3.00 -11.95 -6.58
N VAL A 151 3.16 -10.72 -6.09
CA VAL A 151 2.95 -10.39 -4.68
C VAL A 151 1.49 -10.50 -4.30
N GLN A 152 1.26 -10.85 -3.03
CA GLN A 152 -0.07 -11.02 -2.48
C GLN A 152 -0.23 -10.18 -1.22
N LEU A 153 -0.97 -9.08 -1.36
CA LEU A 153 -1.20 -8.12 -0.28
C LEU A 153 -2.65 -8.22 0.14
N ARG A 154 -2.90 -8.70 1.37
CA ARG A 154 -4.25 -8.84 1.90
C ARG A 154 -4.38 -8.07 3.20
N THR A 155 -5.35 -7.17 3.26
CA THR A 155 -5.55 -6.38 4.46
C THR A 155 -6.97 -5.98 4.81
N GLY A 156 -7.19 -5.79 6.11
CA GLY A 156 -8.45 -5.32 6.69
C GLY A 156 -8.60 -3.80 6.70
N GLY A 157 -7.56 -3.04 6.38
CA GLY A 157 -7.55 -1.59 6.18
C GLY A 157 -7.18 -1.22 4.74
N ALA A 158 -6.18 -0.36 4.58
CA ALA A 158 -5.73 0.18 3.29
C ALA A 158 -4.37 -0.39 2.83
N ILE A 159 -4.16 -0.43 1.51
CA ILE A 159 -2.86 -0.71 0.88
C ILE A 159 -2.34 0.60 0.26
N LYS A 160 -1.10 0.98 0.61
CA LYS A 160 -0.36 2.06 -0.02
C LYS A 160 0.96 1.52 -0.58
N ALA A 161 1.20 1.68 -1.86
CA ALA A 161 2.42 1.21 -2.52
C ALA A 161 2.93 2.20 -3.59
N GLY A 162 4.20 2.07 -3.97
CA GLY A 162 4.76 2.66 -5.18
C GLY A 162 4.46 1.78 -6.39
N ASN A 163 5.50 1.24 -7.03
CA ASN A 163 5.35 0.37 -8.19
C ASN A 163 5.18 -1.08 -7.77
N ILE A 164 4.35 -1.82 -8.49
CA ILE A 164 4.10 -3.24 -8.26
C ILE A 164 4.31 -4.00 -9.58
N GLY A 165 5.07 -5.09 -9.54
CA GLY A 165 5.31 -5.96 -10.68
C GLY A 165 4.06 -6.73 -11.14
N ALA A 166 4.22 -7.49 -12.22
CA ALA A 166 3.13 -8.21 -12.86
C ALA A 166 2.49 -9.30 -11.97
N GLY A 167 1.22 -9.62 -12.23
CA GLY A 167 0.51 -10.73 -11.58
C GLY A 167 0.17 -10.50 -10.10
N ALA A 168 0.23 -9.26 -9.62
CA ALA A 168 -0.08 -8.92 -8.24
C ALA A 168 -1.54 -9.22 -7.86
N ASN A 169 -1.75 -9.64 -6.61
CA ASN A 169 -3.09 -9.84 -6.03
C ASN A 169 -3.28 -8.93 -4.81
N LEU A 170 -4.13 -7.92 -4.96
CA LEU A 170 -4.35 -6.88 -3.95
C LEU A 170 -5.77 -6.95 -3.41
N ILE A 171 -5.89 -7.24 -2.11
CA ILE A 171 -7.18 -7.33 -1.43
C ILE A 171 -7.16 -6.40 -0.23
N ALA A 172 -7.97 -5.35 -0.27
CA ALA A 172 -8.12 -4.41 0.84
C ALA A 172 -9.59 -4.19 1.16
N ARG A 173 -9.90 -3.90 2.42
CA ARG A 173 -11.26 -3.51 2.81
C ARG A 173 -11.52 -2.05 2.50
N ASP A 174 -10.58 -1.17 2.86
CA ASP A 174 -10.80 0.28 2.83
C ASP A 174 -10.44 0.87 1.47
N SER A 175 -9.15 1.06 1.19
CA SER A 175 -8.66 1.63 -0.07
C SER A 175 -7.36 0.99 -0.56
N ILE A 176 -7.10 1.14 -1.85
CA ILE A 176 -5.83 0.77 -2.49
C ILE A 176 -5.31 2.02 -3.20
N GLU A 177 -4.11 2.47 -2.85
CA GLU A 177 -3.43 3.57 -3.54
C GLU A 177 -2.03 3.10 -3.94
N ILE A 178 -1.81 3.00 -5.25
CA ILE A 178 -0.54 2.56 -5.83
C ILE A 178 -0.05 3.57 -6.87
N CYS A 179 1.22 3.53 -7.25
CA CYS A 179 1.72 4.37 -8.34
C CYS A 179 1.49 3.69 -9.68
N ASN A 180 2.19 2.59 -9.95
CA ASN A 180 2.01 1.82 -11.17
C ASN A 180 1.86 0.35 -10.81
N VAL A 181 1.11 -0.39 -11.61
CA VAL A 181 1.14 -1.84 -11.60
C VAL A 181 1.31 -2.33 -13.02
N GLU A 182 2.14 -3.36 -13.19
CA GLU A 182 2.32 -4.00 -14.48
C GLU A 182 1.11 -4.90 -14.83
N ASP A 183 1.30 -5.79 -15.80
CA ASP A 183 0.24 -6.63 -16.35
C ASP A 183 -0.36 -7.60 -15.32
N ASP A 184 -1.58 -8.06 -15.61
CA ASP A 184 -2.27 -9.14 -14.90
C ASP A 184 -2.57 -8.84 -13.41
N LEU A 185 -2.75 -7.56 -13.05
CA LEU A 185 -3.22 -7.19 -11.71
C LEU A 185 -4.58 -7.83 -11.43
N ARG A 186 -4.75 -8.40 -10.24
CA ARG A 186 -6.05 -8.70 -9.66
C ARG A 186 -6.24 -7.89 -8.40
N SER A 187 -7.20 -6.96 -8.44
CA SER A 187 -7.55 -6.14 -7.28
C SER A 187 -9.02 -6.31 -6.93
N THR A 188 -9.28 -6.56 -5.64
CA THR A 188 -10.64 -6.54 -5.10
C THR A 188 -10.67 -5.69 -3.84
N HIS A 189 -11.50 -4.64 -3.87
CA HIS A 189 -11.81 -3.84 -2.70
C HIS A 189 -13.30 -3.53 -2.64
N PHE A 190 -13.79 -3.30 -1.42
CA PHE A 190 -15.22 -3.39 -1.15
C PHE A 190 -15.89 -2.06 -0.79
N VAL A 191 -15.13 -1.06 -0.32
CA VAL A 191 -15.74 0.12 0.33
C VAL A 191 -15.41 1.44 -0.36
N ASN A 192 -14.13 1.86 -0.43
CA ASN A 192 -13.82 3.24 -0.85
C ASN A 192 -13.33 3.33 -2.29
N GLN A 193 -12.01 3.35 -2.48
CA GLN A 193 -11.40 3.69 -3.76
C GLN A 193 -10.18 2.82 -4.07
N PHE A 194 -9.98 2.56 -5.36
CA PHE A 194 -8.71 2.19 -5.94
C PHE A 194 -8.16 3.38 -6.71
N LYS A 195 -6.92 3.73 -6.41
CA LYS A 195 -6.20 4.78 -7.09
C LYS A 195 -4.87 4.24 -7.61
N ALA A 196 -4.62 4.44 -8.90
CA ALA A 196 -3.32 4.18 -9.52
C ALA A 196 -3.02 5.29 -10.53
N LYS A 197 -1.75 5.43 -10.92
CA LYS A 197 -1.40 6.16 -12.14
C LYS A 197 -1.66 5.27 -13.34
N ASN A 198 -0.96 4.14 -13.40
CA ASN A 198 -1.05 3.20 -14.51
C ASN A 198 -1.43 1.80 -14.04
N ILE A 199 -2.34 1.17 -14.79
CA ILE A 199 -2.64 -0.26 -14.68
C ILE A 199 -2.19 -0.95 -15.96
N GLY A 200 -1.40 -2.02 -15.84
CA GLY A 200 -0.97 -2.84 -16.97
C GLY A 200 -2.11 -3.65 -17.61
N LYS A 201 -1.77 -4.40 -18.65
CA LYS A 201 -2.74 -5.12 -19.49
C LYS A 201 -3.41 -6.26 -18.74
N ARG A 202 -4.58 -6.70 -19.21
CA ARG A 202 -5.32 -7.87 -18.69
C ARG A 202 -5.60 -7.81 -17.19
N SER A 203 -5.72 -6.60 -16.66
CA SER A 203 -5.92 -6.38 -15.23
C SER A 203 -7.40 -6.41 -14.88
N ILE A 204 -7.73 -6.92 -13.70
CA ILE A 204 -9.09 -6.96 -13.17
C ILE A 204 -9.13 -6.14 -11.88
N VAL A 205 -9.89 -5.06 -11.87
CA VAL A 205 -10.04 -4.18 -10.70
C VAL A 205 -11.51 -4.07 -10.31
N LYS A 206 -11.83 -4.45 -9.07
CA LYS A 206 -13.19 -4.37 -8.51
C LYS A 206 -13.25 -3.47 -7.30
N ALA A 207 -14.23 -2.58 -7.28
CA ALA A 207 -14.11 -1.33 -6.54
C ALA A 207 -15.38 -0.64 -6.06
N GLY A 208 -15.22 0.27 -5.09
CA GLY A 208 -16.18 1.33 -4.83
C GLY A 208 -16.08 2.41 -5.91
N ASN A 209 -14.94 3.10 -5.96
CA ASN A 209 -14.54 4.03 -7.01
C ASN A 209 -13.19 3.60 -7.60
N ILE A 210 -12.96 3.85 -8.89
CA ILE A 210 -11.66 3.65 -9.53
C ILE A 210 -11.20 4.98 -10.11
N ILE A 211 -10.01 5.42 -9.74
CA ILE A 211 -9.38 6.65 -10.24
C ILE A 211 -8.00 6.26 -10.77
N VAL A 212 -7.84 6.32 -12.09
CA VAL A 212 -6.62 5.90 -12.78
C VAL A 212 -6.28 6.87 -13.89
N ASP A 213 -5.01 7.01 -14.26
CA ASP A 213 -4.66 7.82 -15.42
C ASP A 213 -4.76 6.92 -16.66
N ASP A 214 -3.94 5.85 -16.74
CA ASP A 214 -3.89 4.95 -17.89
C ASP A 214 -4.32 3.51 -17.54
N ILE A 215 -5.18 2.93 -18.39
CA ILE A 215 -5.62 1.53 -18.30
C ILE A 215 -5.09 0.75 -19.50
N GLY A 216 -4.29 -0.29 -19.24
CA GLY A 216 -3.74 -1.19 -20.24
C GLY A 216 -4.79 -2.09 -20.90
N SER A 217 -4.49 -2.55 -22.11
CA SER A 217 -5.45 -3.27 -22.97
C SER A 217 -5.96 -4.57 -22.36
N GLY A 218 -7.19 -4.95 -22.73
CA GLY A 218 -7.82 -6.18 -22.26
C GLY A 218 -8.19 -6.19 -20.78
N SER A 219 -8.23 -5.02 -20.12
CA SER A 219 -8.53 -4.91 -18.69
C SER A 219 -10.02 -4.83 -18.40
N GLU A 220 -10.42 -5.32 -17.23
CA GLU A 220 -11.80 -5.28 -16.72
C GLU A 220 -11.85 -4.43 -15.44
N LEU A 221 -12.59 -3.33 -15.48
CA LEU A 221 -12.80 -2.45 -14.34
C LEU A 221 -14.27 -2.45 -13.95
N ILE A 222 -14.55 -2.77 -12.68
CA ILE A 222 -15.90 -2.77 -12.12
C ILE A 222 -15.94 -1.89 -10.88
N ALA A 223 -16.59 -0.74 -10.98
CA ALA A 223 -16.84 0.14 -9.84
C ALA A 223 -18.31 0.15 -9.44
N SER A 224 -18.56 0.22 -8.14
CA SER A 224 -19.92 0.35 -7.59
C SER A 224 -20.50 1.75 -7.84
N TYR A 225 -19.64 2.76 -7.96
CA TYR A 225 -20.04 4.17 -8.06
C TYR A 225 -19.42 4.84 -9.29
N HIS A 226 -18.14 5.23 -9.22
CA HIS A 226 -17.53 6.06 -10.25
C HIS A 226 -16.22 5.47 -10.78
N ILE A 227 -15.98 5.65 -12.07
CA ILE A 227 -14.69 5.42 -12.72
C ILE A 227 -14.22 6.74 -13.34
N GLU A 228 -13.02 7.14 -12.99
CA GLU A 228 -12.29 8.25 -13.59
C GLU A 228 -11.02 7.70 -14.26
N ALA A 229 -10.85 7.98 -15.55
CA ALA A 229 -9.71 7.57 -16.37
C ALA A 229 -9.23 8.70 -17.29
N ASP A 230 -7.92 8.85 -17.52
CA ASP A 230 -7.44 9.69 -18.62
C ASP A 230 -7.48 8.91 -19.94
N TYR A 231 -6.96 7.69 -19.97
CA TYR A 231 -6.95 6.85 -21.17
C TYR A 231 -7.35 5.40 -20.88
N ILE A 232 -8.21 4.85 -21.75
CA ILE A 232 -8.60 3.44 -21.75
C ILE A 232 -8.11 2.79 -23.05
N ALA A 233 -7.19 1.84 -22.94
CA ALA A 233 -6.67 1.10 -24.09
C ALA A 233 -7.68 0.09 -24.65
N GLU A 234 -7.34 -0.49 -25.81
CA GLU A 234 -8.22 -1.36 -26.58
C GLU A 234 -8.74 -2.59 -25.80
N ASN A 235 -9.91 -3.08 -26.20
CA ASN A 235 -10.52 -4.31 -25.69
C ASN A 235 -10.76 -4.32 -24.17
N CYS A 236 -10.92 -3.15 -23.54
CA CYS A 236 -11.27 -3.05 -22.12
C CYS A 236 -12.78 -3.14 -21.90
N VAL A 237 -13.17 -3.65 -20.73
CA VAL A 237 -14.56 -3.66 -20.25
C VAL A 237 -14.63 -2.82 -18.98
N VAL A 238 -15.46 -1.77 -18.99
CA VAL A 238 -15.55 -0.80 -17.90
C VAL A 238 -17.00 -0.66 -17.47
N THR A 239 -17.30 -1.03 -16.23
CA THR A 239 -18.64 -1.02 -15.66
C THR A 239 -18.70 -0.15 -14.41
N ALA A 240 -19.60 0.84 -14.39
CA ALA A 240 -19.82 1.70 -13.24
C ALA A 240 -21.23 2.31 -13.21
N ARG A 241 -21.57 3.07 -12.16
CA ARG A 241 -22.75 3.95 -12.26
C ARG A 241 -22.43 5.17 -13.12
N SER A 242 -21.26 5.77 -12.92
CA SER A 242 -20.80 6.93 -13.68
C SER A 242 -19.39 6.69 -14.18
N ILE A 243 -19.13 7.04 -15.43
CA ILE A 243 -17.81 6.94 -16.07
C ILE A 243 -17.41 8.33 -16.57
N SER A 244 -16.24 8.80 -16.15
CA SER A 244 -15.57 9.98 -16.70
C SER A 244 -14.26 9.55 -17.34
N VAL A 245 -14.11 9.80 -18.64
CA VAL A 245 -12.90 9.44 -19.39
C VAL A 245 -12.49 10.55 -20.35
N THR A 246 -11.18 10.75 -20.53
CA THR A 246 -10.64 11.74 -21.48
C THR A 246 -10.40 11.14 -22.87
N SER A 247 -9.93 9.90 -22.98
CA SER A 247 -9.68 9.23 -24.27
C SER A 247 -9.92 7.73 -24.19
N ILE A 248 -10.48 7.16 -25.27
CA ILE A 248 -10.86 5.75 -25.37
C ILE A 248 -10.36 5.19 -26.69
N ALA A 249 -9.68 4.04 -26.63
CA ALA A 249 -9.26 3.30 -27.81
C ALA A 249 -10.40 2.48 -28.44
N GLU A 250 -10.14 1.88 -29.60
CA GLU A 250 -11.10 1.02 -30.29
C GLU A 250 -11.44 -0.24 -29.46
N GLY A 251 -12.70 -0.68 -29.53
CA GLY A 251 -13.14 -1.93 -28.92
C GLY A 251 -13.35 -1.88 -27.40
N VAL A 252 -13.40 -0.68 -26.80
CA VAL A 252 -13.74 -0.53 -25.38
C VAL A 252 -15.25 -0.62 -25.19
N GLU A 253 -15.67 -1.43 -24.22
CA GLU A 253 -17.06 -1.56 -23.79
C GLU A 253 -17.30 -0.74 -22.50
N LEU A 254 -18.14 0.30 -22.60
CA LEU A 254 -18.53 1.14 -21.45
C LEU A 254 -19.97 0.85 -21.02
N ASN A 255 -20.13 0.37 -19.79
CA ASN A 255 -21.41 0.05 -19.18
C ASN A 255 -21.69 1.00 -18.00
N ALA A 256 -22.43 2.09 -18.25
CA ALA A 256 -22.77 3.09 -17.23
C ALA A 256 -24.28 3.17 -16.95
N ALA A 257 -24.67 3.12 -15.67
CA ALA A 257 -26.09 3.22 -15.29
C ALA A 257 -26.64 4.67 -15.25
N MET A 258 -25.78 5.66 -14.98
CA MET A 258 -26.17 7.06 -14.73
C MET A 258 -25.53 8.05 -15.70
N GLY A 259 -24.74 7.59 -16.67
CA GLY A 259 -24.17 8.40 -17.74
C GLY A 259 -22.67 8.25 -17.92
N ILE A 260 -22.22 8.57 -19.13
CA ILE A 260 -20.82 8.63 -19.54
C ILE A 260 -20.53 10.10 -19.84
N SER A 261 -19.52 10.68 -19.21
CA SER A 261 -19.05 12.02 -19.51
C SER A 261 -17.69 11.93 -20.20
N ASP A 262 -17.61 12.46 -21.41
CA ASP A 262 -16.34 12.71 -22.08
C ASP A 262 -15.75 14.02 -21.54
N ARG A 263 -14.52 13.95 -21.01
CA ARG A 263 -13.78 15.14 -20.54
C ARG A 263 -12.98 15.79 -21.67
N ALA A 264 -12.89 15.18 -22.85
CA ALA A 264 -12.24 15.78 -24.00
C ALA A 264 -12.99 17.03 -24.47
N SER A 265 -12.24 18.12 -24.66
CA SER A 265 -12.74 19.39 -25.18
C SER A 265 -13.51 19.17 -26.49
N SER A 266 -14.78 19.60 -26.50
CA SER A 266 -15.71 20.02 -27.59
C SER A 266 -15.56 19.61 -29.07
N ASP A 267 -14.49 18.98 -29.55
CA ASP A 267 -14.17 18.85 -30.98
C ASP A 267 -14.08 17.42 -31.51
N GLN A 268 -14.33 16.38 -30.70
CA GLN A 268 -14.37 14.99 -31.19
C GLN A 268 -15.63 14.25 -30.76
N ARG A 269 -16.81 14.75 -31.19
CA ARG A 269 -18.00 13.91 -31.29
C ARG A 269 -17.84 12.94 -32.47
N LYS A 270 -17.16 11.81 -32.24
CA LYS A 270 -17.43 10.60 -33.01
C LYS A 270 -18.38 9.73 -32.19
N THR A 271 -19.58 9.61 -32.76
CA THR A 271 -20.66 8.66 -32.52
C THR A 271 -20.34 7.53 -31.52
N LEU A 272 -20.97 7.60 -30.35
CA LEU A 272 -21.32 6.46 -29.52
C LEU A 272 -22.49 5.71 -30.17
#